data_AF-A0A6B2DIA2-F1
#
_entry.id   AF-A0A6B2DIA2-F1
#
_cell.length_a   1.000
_cell.length_b   1.000
_cell.length_c   1.000
_cell.angle_alpha   90.00
_cell.angle_beta   90.00
_cell.angle_gamma   90.00
#
_symmetry.space_group_name_H-M   'P 1'
#
loop_
_entity.id
_entity.type
_entity.pdbx_description
1 polymer ?
#
loop_
_entity_poly.entity_id
_entity_poly.type
_entity_poly.pdbx_seq_one_letter_code
_entity_poly.pdbx_strand_id
1 'polypeptide(L)'
;MRIELTLPDLVRVGLAAAADPMGELAASLQVLQRRDGGRNAASAAFNRWRYRVWQGLPDSAAVLMWLCRPDAPIPEFLVPAAGRYDLETGLAAVLKADSVSLKAALRTAPADRDLPAWAAAFADGDTAG
;
A
#
# COMPACT_ATOMS: atom_id res chain seq x y z
N MET A 1 -1.82 10.30 -18.13
CA MET A 1 -1.37 9.08 -18.82
C MET A 1 -2.59 8.29 -19.25
N ARG A 2 -2.74 8.03 -20.55
CA ARG A 2 -3.77 7.14 -21.11
C ARG A 2 -3.04 5.86 -21.50
N ILE A 3 -3.47 4.71 -20.97
CA ILE A 3 -2.96 3.40 -21.39
C ILE A 3 -3.93 2.89 -22.46
N GLU A 4 -3.45 2.68 -23.68
CA GLU A 4 -4.20 2.02 -24.74
C GLU A 4 -3.82 0.54 -24.75
N LEU A 5 -4.79 -0.33 -24.45
CA LEU A 5 -4.63 -1.77 -24.53
C LEU A 5 -5.28 -2.24 -25.84
N THR A 6 -4.50 -2.85 -26.72
CA THR A 6 -5.02 -3.44 -27.95
C THR A 6 -5.50 -4.87 -27.70
N LEU A 7 -6.33 -5.41 -28.61
CA LEU A 7 -6.77 -6.82 -28.55
C LEU A 7 -5.57 -7.80 -28.46
N PRO A 8 -4.50 -7.63 -29.26
CA PRO A 8 -3.27 -8.41 -29.10
C PRO A 8 -2.62 -8.32 -27.71
N ASP A 9 -2.69 -7.15 -27.05
CA ASP A 9 -2.16 -6.99 -25.70
C ASP A 9 -2.99 -7.80 -24.70
N LEU A 10 -4.31 -7.82 -24.84
CA LEU A 10 -5.21 -8.58 -23.97
C LEU A 10 -4.97 -10.09 -24.05
N VAL A 11 -4.65 -10.63 -25.24
CA VAL A 11 -4.34 -12.06 -25.40
C VAL A 11 -3.04 -12.46 -24.68
N ARG A 12 -2.17 -11.50 -24.38
CA ARG A 12 -0.93 -11.73 -23.62
C ARG A 12 -1.10 -11.55 -22.11
N VAL A 13 -2.26 -11.08 -21.65
CA VAL A 13 -2.56 -10.87 -20.24
C VAL A 13 -3.19 -12.14 -19.67
N GLY A 14 -2.51 -12.74 -18.69
CA GLY A 14 -3.06 -13.83 -17.88
C GLY A 14 -3.56 -13.30 -16.54
N LEU A 15 -4.66 -13.88 -16.04
CA LEU A 15 -5.06 -13.71 -14.64
C LEU A 15 -4.13 -14.55 -13.76
N ALA A 16 -3.71 -13.99 -12.62
CA ALA A 16 -3.00 -14.76 -11.62
C ALA A 16 -3.92 -15.87 -11.08
N ALA A 17 -3.34 -17.02 -10.74
CA ALA A 17 -4.09 -18.17 -10.23
C ALA A 17 -4.79 -17.87 -8.88
N ALA A 18 -4.27 -16.91 -8.14
CA ALA A 18 -4.85 -16.38 -6.91
C ALA A 18 -4.50 -14.90 -6.77
N ALA A 19 -5.24 -14.22 -5.89
CA ALA A 19 -4.91 -12.86 -5.50
C ALA A 19 -3.57 -12.82 -4.73
N ASP A 20 -2.79 -11.76 -4.93
CA ASP A 20 -1.59 -11.49 -4.15
C ASP A 20 -2.01 -10.90 -2.79
N PRO A 21 -1.88 -11.64 -1.68
CA PRO A 21 -2.36 -11.16 -0.38
C PRO A 21 -1.68 -9.87 0.07
N MET A 22 -0.39 -9.68 -0.23
CA MET A 22 0.34 -8.47 0.16
C MET A 22 -0.12 -7.28 -0.69
N GLY A 23 -0.27 -7.50 -2.00
CA GLY A 23 -0.84 -6.52 -2.92
C GLY A 23 -2.26 -6.09 -2.55
N GLU A 24 -3.13 -7.06 -2.22
CA GLU A 24 -4.52 -6.80 -1.82
C GLU A 24 -4.61 -6.05 -0.49
N LEU A 25 -3.75 -6.35 0.49
CA LEU A 25 -3.71 -5.59 1.75
C LEU A 25 -3.30 -4.14 1.52
N ALA A 26 -2.23 -3.91 0.76
CA ALA A 26 -1.76 -2.56 0.46
C ALA A 26 -2.79 -1.76 -0.37
N ALA A 27 -3.40 -2.39 -1.38
CA ALA A 27 -4.49 -1.81 -2.16
C ALA A 27 -5.72 -1.52 -1.27
N SER A 28 -6.04 -2.40 -0.31
CA SER A 28 -7.12 -2.18 0.64
C SER A 28 -6.88 -0.94 1.51
N LEU A 29 -5.64 -0.67 1.94
CA LEU A 29 -5.30 0.57 2.67
C LEU A 29 -5.53 1.82 1.82
N GLN A 30 -5.17 1.77 0.53
CA GLN A 30 -5.48 2.85 -0.40
C GLN A 30 -6.99 3.01 -0.58
N VAL A 31 -7.71 1.90 -0.79
CA VAL A 31 -9.17 1.91 -0.88
C VAL A 31 -9.75 2.52 0.37
N LEU A 32 -9.30 2.16 1.59
CA LEU A 32 -9.78 2.66 2.88
C LEU A 32 -9.58 4.18 3.07
N GLN A 33 -8.59 4.77 2.38
CA GLN A 33 -8.27 6.19 2.44
C GLN A 33 -8.91 7.04 1.34
N ARG A 34 -9.35 6.47 0.20
CA ARG A 34 -10.01 7.21 -0.90
C ARG A 34 -11.27 7.97 -0.45
N ARG A 35 -11.22 9.30 -0.40
CA ARG A 35 -12.37 10.16 -0.06
C ARG A 35 -13.11 10.66 -1.29
N ASP A 36 -13.35 9.79 -2.27
CA ASP A 36 -14.25 10.11 -3.37
C ASP A 36 -15.71 10.27 -2.91
N GLY A 37 -15.99 10.04 -1.63
CA GLY A 37 -17.17 10.52 -0.92
C GLY A 37 -18.43 9.74 -1.28
N GLY A 38 -18.29 8.51 -1.78
CA GLY A 38 -19.42 7.74 -2.31
C GLY A 38 -20.05 8.34 -3.56
N ARG A 39 -19.38 9.30 -4.23
CA ARG A 39 -19.92 9.99 -5.42
C ARG A 39 -20.02 9.10 -6.67
N ASN A 40 -19.45 7.90 -6.63
CA ASN A 40 -19.72 6.85 -7.60
C ASN A 40 -20.18 5.58 -6.87
N ALA A 41 -21.00 4.77 -7.56
CA ALA A 41 -21.61 3.56 -6.98
C ALA A 41 -20.56 2.56 -6.46
N ALA A 42 -19.40 2.48 -7.13
CA ALA A 42 -18.29 1.63 -6.72
C ALA A 42 -17.71 2.04 -5.35
N SER A 43 -17.54 3.34 -5.08
CA SER A 43 -17.06 3.86 -3.79
C SER A 43 -18.09 3.64 -2.68
N ALA A 44 -19.39 3.83 -2.97
CA ALA A 44 -20.46 3.61 -2.01
C ALA A 44 -20.52 2.15 -1.50
N ALA A 45 -20.20 1.17 -2.35
CA ALA A 45 -20.16 -0.24 -1.98
C ALA A 45 -19.18 -0.53 -0.83
N PHE A 46 -18.14 0.29 -0.65
CA PHE A 46 -17.14 0.08 0.40
C PHE A 46 -17.48 0.77 1.73
N ASN A 47 -18.45 1.69 1.80
CA ASN A 47 -18.68 2.51 3.01
C ASN A 47 -18.86 1.69 4.30
N ARG A 48 -19.68 0.63 4.26
CA ARG A 48 -19.91 -0.23 5.43
C ARG A 48 -18.63 -0.98 5.85
N TRP A 49 -17.83 -1.42 4.88
CA TRP A 49 -16.55 -2.06 5.17
C TRP A 49 -15.57 -1.06 5.79
N ARG A 50 -15.45 0.14 5.22
CA ARG A 50 -14.55 1.20 5.74
C ARG A 50 -14.88 1.56 7.17
N TYR A 51 -16.17 1.78 7.46
CA TYR A 51 -16.61 2.08 8.82
C TYR A 51 -16.15 1.00 9.80
N ARG A 52 -16.38 -0.28 9.48
CA ARG A 52 -15.95 -1.40 10.34
C ARG A 52 -14.43 -1.48 10.50
N VAL A 53 -13.68 -1.33 9.42
CA VAL A 53 -12.21 -1.40 9.46
C VAL A 53 -11.64 -0.24 10.28
N TRP A 54 -12.10 1.00 10.06
CA TRP A 54 -11.64 2.17 10.81
C TRP A 54 -11.83 2.02 12.32
N GLN A 55 -12.89 1.35 12.77
CA GLN A 55 -13.13 1.10 14.20
C GLN A 55 -12.20 0.05 14.82
N GLY A 56 -11.57 -0.80 14.01
CA GLY A 56 -10.73 -1.89 14.48
C GLY A 56 -9.23 -1.68 14.25
N LEU A 57 -8.82 -0.55 13.67
CA LEU A 57 -7.42 -0.29 13.39
C LEU A 57 -6.69 0.21 14.65
N PRO A 58 -5.50 -0.33 14.95
CA PRO A 58 -4.65 0.20 16.00
C PRO A 58 -4.04 1.55 15.58
N ASP A 59 -3.60 2.35 16.54
CA ASP A 59 -2.91 3.63 16.29
C ASP A 59 -1.66 3.45 15.41
N SER A 60 -0.99 2.30 15.52
CA SER A 60 0.17 1.93 14.69
C SER A 60 -0.16 1.84 13.20
N ALA A 61 -1.44 1.70 12.83
CA ALA A 61 -1.86 1.68 11.44
C ALA A 61 -1.57 3.01 10.70
N ALA A 62 -1.38 4.12 11.43
CA ALA A 62 -1.03 5.41 10.84
C ALA A 62 0.22 5.35 9.94
N VAL A 63 1.20 4.51 10.30
CA VAL A 63 2.41 4.26 9.50
C VAL A 63 2.05 3.67 8.15
N LEU A 64 1.26 2.60 8.14
CA LEU A 64 0.83 1.91 6.92
C LEU A 64 -0.12 2.78 6.09
N MET A 65 -0.98 3.59 6.72
CA MET A 65 -1.81 4.55 5.99
C MET A 65 -0.97 5.58 5.25
N TRP A 66 0.09 6.07 5.90
CA TRP A 66 1.00 7.04 5.30
C TRP A 66 1.83 6.42 4.16
N LEU A 67 2.29 5.18 4.31
CA LEU A 67 3.04 4.45 3.27
C LEU A 67 2.15 4.05 2.08
N CYS A 68 0.94 3.54 2.34
CA CYS A 68 0.01 3.06 1.32
C CYS A 68 -1.05 4.12 0.96
N ARG A 69 -0.60 5.32 0.61
CA ARG A 69 -1.52 6.40 0.23
C ARG A 69 -2.17 6.17 -1.14
N PRO A 70 -3.42 6.62 -1.36
CA PRO A 70 -4.13 6.39 -2.63
C PRO A 70 -3.51 7.03 -3.87
N ASP A 71 -2.72 8.09 -3.66
CA ASP A 71 -2.10 8.92 -4.69
C ASP A 71 -0.61 8.63 -4.90
N ALA A 72 -0.08 7.60 -4.22
CA ALA A 72 1.32 7.21 -4.29
C ALA A 72 1.46 5.73 -4.72
N PRO A 73 2.57 5.38 -5.39
CA PRO A 73 2.94 3.97 -5.58
C PRO A 73 3.06 3.27 -4.23
N ILE A 74 2.64 2.02 -4.16
CA ILE A 74 2.86 1.17 -2.98
C ILE A 74 4.36 0.87 -2.89
N PRO A 75 5.01 1.06 -1.74
CA PRO A 75 6.41 0.70 -1.55
C PRO A 75 6.66 -0.78 -1.88
N GLU A 76 7.68 -1.06 -2.69
CA GLU A 76 7.98 -2.42 -3.16
C GLU A 76 8.23 -3.41 -2.01
N PHE A 77 8.83 -2.95 -0.91
CA PHE A 77 9.09 -3.80 0.25
C PHE A 77 7.80 -4.29 0.94
N LEU A 78 6.66 -3.60 0.77
CA LEU A 78 5.35 -4.02 1.28
C LEU A 78 4.64 -5.02 0.36
N VAL A 79 5.11 -5.18 -0.88
CA VAL A 79 4.58 -6.12 -1.88
C VAL A 79 5.68 -7.05 -2.40
N PRO A 80 6.33 -7.81 -1.49
CA PRO A 80 7.45 -8.67 -1.87
C PRO A 80 6.98 -9.80 -2.79
N ALA A 81 7.80 -10.17 -3.78
CA ALA A 81 7.51 -11.29 -4.68
C ALA A 81 7.30 -12.62 -3.92
N ALA A 82 7.96 -12.78 -2.77
CA ALA A 82 7.81 -13.94 -1.88
C ALA A 82 6.39 -14.07 -1.28
N GLY A 83 5.63 -12.97 -1.23
CA GLY A 83 4.24 -12.94 -0.74
C GLY A 83 3.18 -13.14 -1.82
N ARG A 84 3.58 -13.39 -3.07
CA ARG A 84 2.69 -13.38 -4.24
C ARG A 84 1.47 -14.30 -4.13
N TYR A 85 1.57 -15.38 -3.37
CA TYR A 85 0.46 -16.34 -3.17
C TYR A 85 0.28 -16.78 -1.71
N ASP A 86 1.09 -16.27 -0.78
CA ASP A 86 1.06 -16.67 0.62
C ASP A 86 1.33 -15.48 1.55
N LEU A 87 0.43 -15.28 2.50
CA LEU A 87 0.46 -14.15 3.41
C LEU A 87 1.63 -14.27 4.40
N GLU A 88 1.87 -15.46 4.95
CA GLU A 88 2.89 -15.67 5.98
C GLU A 88 4.30 -15.42 5.43
N THR A 89 4.60 -15.96 4.26
CA THR A 89 5.85 -15.72 3.54
C THR A 89 6.01 -14.23 3.18
N GLY A 90 4.92 -13.56 2.79
CA GLY A 90 4.90 -12.13 2.53
C GLY A 90 5.25 -11.30 3.76
N LEU A 91 4.61 -11.56 4.91
CA LEU A 91 4.95 -10.88 6.16
C LEU A 91 6.38 -11.15 6.60
N ALA A 92 6.86 -12.40 6.48
CA ALA A 92 8.23 -12.75 6.83
C ALA A 92 9.24 -11.99 5.96
N ALA A 93 8.92 -11.73 4.69
CA ALA A 93 9.75 -10.92 3.80
C ALA A 93 9.72 -9.43 4.18
N VAL A 94 8.57 -8.87 4.54
CA VAL A 94 8.46 -7.49 5.05
C VAL A 94 9.29 -7.31 6.33
N LEU A 95 9.21 -8.27 7.26
CA LEU A 95 9.96 -8.23 8.52
C LEU A 95 11.48 -8.33 8.32
N LYS A 96 11.91 -8.90 7.19
CA LYS A 96 13.33 -8.99 6.78
C LYS A 96 13.76 -7.85 5.86
N ALA A 97 12.86 -6.95 5.49
CA ALA A 97 13.18 -5.84 4.61
C ALA A 97 14.26 -4.97 5.26
N ASP A 98 15.25 -4.57 4.47
CA ASP A 98 16.34 -3.74 4.97
C ASP A 98 15.85 -2.30 5.25
N SER A 99 16.57 -1.62 6.15
CA SER A 99 16.30 -0.22 6.47
C SER A 99 16.52 0.71 5.27
N VAL A 100 17.27 0.28 4.25
CA VAL A 100 17.51 1.01 3.01
C VAL A 100 16.23 1.12 2.19
N SER A 101 15.48 0.04 2.05
CA SER A 101 14.21 -0.03 1.31
C SER A 101 13.14 0.84 1.98
N LEU A 102 13.08 0.82 3.32
CA LEU A 102 12.21 1.72 4.07
C LEU A 102 12.59 3.19 3.82
N LYS A 103 13.87 3.55 3.97
CA LYS A 103 14.35 4.92 3.71
C LYS A 103 14.10 5.36 2.28
N ALA A 104 14.25 4.47 1.29
CA ALA A 104 13.94 4.75 -0.10
C ALA A 104 12.45 5.08 -0.28
N ALA A 105 11.56 4.29 0.33
CA ALA A 105 10.12 4.54 0.31
C ALA A 105 9.73 5.86 1.02
N LEU A 106 10.41 6.22 2.10
CA LEU A 106 10.18 7.51 2.77
C LEU A 106 10.61 8.70 1.89
N ARG A 107 11.67 8.55 1.09
CA ARG A 107 12.19 9.60 0.19
C ARG A 107 11.39 9.80 -1.08
N THR A 108 10.66 8.79 -1.55
CA THR A 108 9.78 8.91 -2.72
C THR A 108 8.44 9.57 -2.39
N ALA A 109 8.20 9.91 -1.12
CA ALA A 109 7.07 10.72 -0.71
C ALA A 109 7.15 12.12 -1.38
N PRO A 110 6.02 12.67 -1.88
CA PRO A 110 6.01 13.99 -2.52
C PRO A 110 6.54 15.08 -1.59
N ALA A 111 7.41 15.96 -2.11
CA ALA A 111 8.07 17.03 -1.35
C ALA A 111 7.12 18.06 -0.69
N ASP A 112 5.87 18.15 -1.16
CA ASP A 112 4.81 19.01 -0.60
C ASP A 112 4.20 18.45 0.71
N ARG A 113 4.76 17.36 1.26
CA ARG A 113 4.27 16.82 2.53
C ARG A 113 5.41 16.55 3.49
N ASP A 114 5.28 17.19 4.66
CA ASP A 114 6.13 16.91 5.80
C ASP A 114 6.02 15.43 6.18
N LEU A 115 7.19 14.84 6.43
CA LEU A 115 7.27 13.53 7.05
C LEU A 115 6.63 13.62 8.44
N PRO A 116 5.72 12.71 8.81
CA PRO A 116 5.20 12.65 10.17
C PRO A 116 6.36 12.43 11.15
N ALA A 117 6.23 12.92 12.38
CA ALA A 117 7.33 12.94 13.35
C ALA A 117 8.01 11.57 13.54
N TRP A 118 7.25 10.47 13.50
CA TRP A 118 7.79 9.11 13.57
C TRP A 118 8.66 8.75 12.34
N ALA A 119 8.32 9.26 11.15
CA ALA A 119 9.02 8.97 9.91
C ALA A 119 10.24 9.87 9.70
N ALA A 120 10.21 11.09 10.22
CA ALA A 120 11.35 12.01 10.20
C ALA A 120 12.57 11.40 10.90
N ALA A 121 12.37 10.75 12.06
CA ALA A 121 13.43 10.02 12.77
C ALA A 121 14.11 8.93 11.91
N PHE A 122 13.33 8.19 11.11
CA PHE A 122 13.87 7.16 10.21
C PHE A 122 14.58 7.75 8.98
N ALA A 123 14.14 8.90 8.48
CA ALA A 123 14.73 9.58 7.33
C ALA A 123 16.12 10.15 7.68
N ASP A 124 16.29 10.69 8.88
CA ASP A 124 17.52 11.28 9.39
C ASP A 124 18.55 10.24 9.87
N GLY A 125 18.16 8.96 9.87
CA GLY A 125 19.05 7.85 10.20
C GLY A 125 19.08 7.47 11.67
N ASP A 126 18.08 7.88 12.46
CA ASP A 126 17.97 7.49 13.85
C ASP A 126 17.59 6.01 13.96
N THR A 127 18.58 5.18 14.25
CA THR A 127 18.40 3.80 14.67
C THR A 127 18.07 3.81 16.16
N ALA A 128 16.81 4.04 16.48
CA ALA A 128 16.30 3.69 17.80
C ALA A 128 16.22 2.15 17.89
N GLY A 129 17.30 1.54 18.41
CA GLY A 129 17.31 0.22 19.05
C GLY A 129 17.32 -1.00 18.13
#